data_AF-H8X525-F1
#
_entry.id   AF-H8X525-F1
#
_cell.length_a   1.000
_cell.length_b   1.000
_cell.length_c   1.000
_cell.angle_alpha   90.00
_cell.angle_beta   90.00
_cell.angle_gamma   90.00
#
_symmetry.space_group_name_H-M   'P 1'
#
loop_
_entity.id
_entity.type
_entity.pdbx_description
1 polymer ?
#
loop_
_entity_poly.entity_id
_entity_poly.type
_entity_poly.pdbx_seq_one_letter_code
_entity_poly.pdbx_strand_id
1 'polypeptide(L)'
;MKLCIIVLFINSFVNCISATNGKINIINEEDLVGMAVTSPQNKGLSSPSFDELLPPEFNQDYVEQWSHFNDNNDDDDPDEGDFGDETRPRIDSSTPLHCQRDEFVIHSLGDLNSIIECETIIGNVVISEFDYPIITFTNLVKIQGNLSIFKSPELVRIESPQLQSISGQFQLFELTSLALISVPSLKQVLALKWEILPILSNVQFNAEIKGIESITISDTSLTGFSGFVANELKVLDINNNRFLDTIDCNVEKVTQLLHISANSNEIKVQLPNLEHVEELSIHNVAILNLGNLEWVGKSMSMSSSLFHAIKLPKLKYIGGTLNLSKNSKLEVVEFPELDEIDGGLMIINNNLIEKVNFFPNLKIIGGALEIIGKITELTFKNLKLVKGSAIVRSTSPQFDCRKWTKSEIGLVVRGGKIECTNANNEKVTSRTKEDGSEASEVKIEEEEEQKEKPSQVEDKSNNGSKNKTSSSKSDKFTKSSSSSYNWDTFYTVISMAIVSLWALIELV
;
A
#
# COMPACT_ATOMS: atom_id res chain seq x y z
N MET A 1 30.55 -2.35 28.64
CA MET A 1 29.64 -1.19 28.44
C MET A 1 29.01 -1.35 27.07
N LYS A 2 27.68 -1.22 26.94
CA LYS A 2 27.02 -1.15 25.63
C LYS A 2 26.91 0.33 25.25
N LEU A 3 27.47 0.72 24.11
CA LEU A 3 27.24 2.02 23.50
C LEU A 3 26.01 1.88 22.60
N CYS A 4 24.97 2.69 22.82
CA CYS A 4 23.89 2.86 21.85
C CYS A 4 24.09 4.20 21.16
N ILE A 5 24.23 4.16 19.83
CA ILE A 5 24.20 5.32 18.96
C ILE A 5 22.82 5.31 18.30
N ILE A 6 22.12 6.44 18.35
CA ILE A 6 20.86 6.64 17.65
C ILE A 6 21.09 7.77 16.65
N VAL A 7 20.79 7.51 15.38
CA VAL A 7 20.80 8.51 14.31
C VAL A 7 19.36 8.97 14.11
N LEU A 8 19.13 10.27 14.23
CA LEU A 8 17.82 10.89 13.99
C LEU A 8 17.92 11.82 12.79
N PHE A 9 16.97 11.67 11.86
CA PHE A 9 16.78 12.57 10.73
C PHE A 9 15.66 13.56 11.07
N ILE A 10 16.02 14.83 11.25
CA ILE A 10 15.06 15.93 11.40
C ILE A 10 15.57 17.08 10.54
N ASN A 11 14.74 17.54 9.59
CA ASN A 11 15.00 18.69 8.70
C ASN A 11 16.41 18.70 8.07
N SER A 12 16.76 17.62 7.37
CA SER A 12 17.92 17.51 6.47
C SER A 12 19.32 17.65 7.10
N PHE A 13 19.46 17.51 8.41
CA PHE A 13 20.76 17.34 9.08
C PHE A 13 20.83 16.01 9.84
N VAL A 14 22.01 15.37 9.81
CA VAL A 14 22.30 14.12 10.52
C VAL A 14 23.03 14.46 11.82
N ASN A 15 22.38 14.23 12.97
CA ASN A 15 23.00 14.40 14.27
C ASN A 15 23.19 13.07 14.99
N CYS A 16 24.44 12.77 15.36
CA CYS A 16 24.80 11.57 16.13
C CYS A 16 24.70 11.86 17.63
N ILE A 17 23.86 11.08 18.32
CA ILE A 17 23.65 11.20 19.77
C ILE A 17 24.21 9.95 20.47
N SER A 18 25.06 10.17 21.47
CA SER A 18 25.64 9.13 22.31
C SER A 18 25.17 9.29 23.75
N ALA A 19 24.76 8.17 24.37
CA ALA A 19 24.36 8.10 25.77
C ALA A 19 25.32 7.20 26.55
N THR A 20 26.06 7.79 27.51
CA THR A 20 26.86 7.06 28.48
C THR A 20 26.57 7.55 29.89
N ASN A 21 26.31 6.63 30.82
CA ASN A 21 26.01 6.90 32.23
C ASN A 21 24.97 8.02 32.48
N GLY A 22 23.88 8.03 31.72
CA GLY A 22 22.74 8.93 31.96
C GLY A 22 22.95 10.39 31.53
N LYS A 23 24.01 10.70 30.78
CA LYS A 23 24.15 12.00 30.08
C LYS A 23 24.03 11.80 28.57
N ILE A 24 23.36 12.75 27.94
CA ILE A 24 23.16 12.85 26.48
C ILE A 24 24.14 13.90 25.97
N ASN A 25 25.01 13.52 25.04
CA ASN A 25 25.92 14.44 24.35
C ASN A 25 25.59 14.46 22.85
N ILE A 26 25.58 15.66 22.26
CA ILE A 26 25.50 15.89 20.81
C ILE A 26 26.94 15.85 20.28
N ILE A 27 27.18 15.12 19.20
CA ILE A 27 28.50 15.00 18.56
C ILE A 27 28.46 15.78 17.24
N ASN A 28 29.36 16.75 17.08
CA ASN A 28 29.51 17.52 15.83
C ASN A 28 30.41 16.77 14.84
N GLU A 29 30.27 17.05 13.54
CA GLU A 29 31.02 16.36 12.46
C GLU A 29 32.55 16.40 12.62
N GLU A 30 33.12 17.47 13.17
CA GLU A 30 34.58 17.61 13.35
C GLU A 30 35.16 16.59 14.35
N ASP A 31 34.38 16.14 15.35
CA ASP A 31 34.84 15.19 16.37
C ASP A 31 34.90 13.73 15.86
N LEU A 32 34.14 13.39 14.81
CA LEU A 32 34.13 12.05 14.21
C LEU A 32 35.46 11.71 13.53
N VAL A 33 36.15 12.70 12.96
CA VAL A 33 37.46 12.54 12.32
C VAL A 33 38.55 12.20 13.35
N GLY A 34 38.41 12.66 14.60
CA GLY A 34 39.36 12.41 15.68
C GLY A 34 39.37 10.98 16.22
N MET A 35 38.28 10.21 16.05
CA MET A 35 38.16 8.84 16.61
C MET A 35 38.67 7.73 15.69
N ALA A 36 39.04 8.02 14.44
CA ALA A 36 39.55 7.04 13.49
C ALA A 36 41.06 6.75 13.60
N VAL A 37 41.82 7.51 14.42
CA VAL A 37 43.30 7.48 14.44
C VAL A 37 43.85 6.99 15.77
N THR A 38 43.82 5.68 16.04
CA THR A 38 44.74 5.02 17.01
C THR A 38 44.98 3.53 16.69
N SER A 39 45.99 3.24 15.85
CA SER A 39 46.72 1.95 15.85
C SER A 39 48.09 2.17 15.16
N PRO A 40 49.20 1.56 15.64
CA PRO A 40 50.52 2.16 15.48
C PRO A 40 51.22 1.86 14.14
N GLN A 41 51.98 2.84 13.66
CA GLN A 41 52.96 2.64 12.58
C GLN A 41 54.05 1.64 13.01
N ASN A 42 54.44 0.77 12.09
CA ASN A 42 55.74 0.13 12.11
C ASN A 42 56.51 0.51 10.85
N LYS A 43 57.76 0.97 10.99
CA LYS A 43 58.58 1.48 9.88
C LYS A 43 59.24 0.32 9.13
N GLY A 44 59.20 0.33 7.79
CA GLY A 44 60.01 -0.59 6.99
C GLY A 44 59.85 -0.45 5.48
N LEU A 45 60.95 -0.06 4.83
CA LEU A 45 61.27 -0.22 3.39
C LEU A 45 60.44 0.54 2.33
N SER A 46 61.11 1.56 1.78
CA SER A 46 61.27 1.86 0.35
C SER A 46 60.39 1.15 -0.70
N SER A 47 59.81 1.96 -1.59
CA SER A 47 59.33 1.54 -2.91
C SER A 47 60.42 0.94 -3.80
N PRO A 48 59.99 0.16 -4.81
CA PRO A 48 60.37 0.49 -6.18
C PRO A 48 59.17 0.56 -7.14
N SER A 49 59.36 1.31 -8.22
CA SER A 49 58.53 1.27 -9.43
C SER A 49 58.78 0.00 -10.25
N PHE A 50 57.77 -0.46 -10.98
CA PHE A 50 57.85 -1.49 -12.03
C PHE A 50 56.70 -1.19 -13.01
N ASP A 51 56.90 -0.42 -14.10
CA ASP A 51 57.47 -0.81 -15.40
C ASP A 51 58.20 -2.16 -15.52
N GLU A 52 58.13 -2.73 -16.74
CA GLU A 52 58.63 -4.04 -17.17
C GLU A 52 57.87 -5.28 -16.64
N LEU A 53 56.98 -5.83 -17.47
CA LEU A 53 56.99 -7.26 -17.87
C LEU A 53 55.91 -7.57 -18.93
N LEU A 54 56.15 -7.12 -20.16
CA LEU A 54 55.51 -7.68 -21.37
C LEU A 54 56.61 -7.97 -22.40
N PRO A 55 56.91 -9.25 -22.68
CA PRO A 55 57.64 -9.65 -23.88
C PRO A 55 56.70 -9.77 -25.09
N PRO A 56 57.20 -9.65 -26.34
CA PRO A 56 56.36 -9.23 -27.46
C PRO A 56 56.17 -10.29 -28.56
N GLU A 57 55.33 -9.93 -29.55
CA GLU A 57 55.26 -10.46 -30.92
C GLU A 57 54.90 -11.95 -31.12
N PHE A 58 53.80 -12.22 -31.83
CA PHE A 58 53.90 -12.70 -33.22
C PHE A 58 52.64 -12.38 -34.04
N ASN A 59 52.81 -12.39 -35.36
CA ASN A 59 52.06 -11.60 -36.33
C ASN A 59 50.74 -12.23 -36.85
N GLN A 60 49.87 -11.35 -37.35
CA GLN A 60 49.07 -11.40 -38.60
C GLN A 60 48.50 -12.70 -39.23
N ASP A 61 47.42 -12.49 -39.97
CA ASP A 61 46.83 -13.32 -41.04
C ASP A 61 45.99 -14.56 -40.64
N TYR A 62 44.68 -14.34 -40.48
CA TYR A 62 43.63 -15.32 -40.82
C TYR A 62 42.40 -14.61 -41.40
N VAL A 63 42.55 -14.13 -42.63
CA VAL A 63 41.46 -13.95 -43.60
C VAL A 63 41.77 -14.88 -44.77
N GLU A 64 40.75 -15.28 -45.54
CA GLU A 64 40.80 -16.23 -46.67
C GLU A 64 40.80 -17.73 -46.31
N GLN A 65 39.59 -18.32 -46.23
CA GLN A 65 39.39 -19.70 -46.71
C GLN A 65 37.97 -19.98 -47.24
N TRP A 66 37.36 -19.02 -47.96
CA TRP A 66 36.07 -19.21 -48.65
C TRP A 66 36.18 -18.82 -50.14
N SER A 67 36.97 -19.59 -50.89
CA SER A 67 37.03 -19.51 -52.35
C SER A 67 37.48 -20.85 -52.96
N HIS A 68 36.49 -21.67 -53.34
CA HIS A 68 36.45 -22.62 -54.47
C HIS A 68 35.56 -23.83 -54.11
N PHE A 69 34.36 -23.91 -54.71
CA PHE A 69 34.05 -24.89 -55.75
C PHE A 69 32.65 -24.64 -56.34
N ASN A 70 32.67 -24.06 -57.54
CA ASN A 70 31.86 -24.34 -58.73
C ASN A 70 30.32 -24.27 -58.72
N ASP A 71 29.82 -23.47 -59.67
CA ASP A 71 28.54 -23.69 -60.37
C ASP A 71 28.46 -25.09 -61.00
N ASN A 72 27.26 -25.70 -61.00
CA ASN A 72 26.50 -26.00 -62.24
C ASN A 72 25.21 -26.83 -61.95
N ASN A 73 24.13 -26.41 -62.62
CA ASN A 73 22.95 -27.17 -63.09
C ASN A 73 21.92 -27.75 -62.10
N ASP A 74 20.70 -27.20 -62.18
CA ASP A 74 19.41 -27.86 -62.51
C ASP A 74 19.20 -29.36 -62.16
N ASP A 75 18.19 -29.65 -61.32
CA ASP A 75 16.94 -30.37 -61.71
C ASP A 75 15.96 -30.51 -60.50
N ASP A 76 14.69 -30.84 -60.78
CA ASP A 76 13.53 -30.82 -59.85
C ASP A 76 13.50 -31.92 -58.75
N ASP A 77 13.00 -31.60 -57.54
CA ASP A 77 11.71 -32.08 -56.94
C ASP A 77 11.50 -31.50 -55.50
N PRO A 78 10.26 -31.41 -54.95
CA PRO A 78 9.97 -30.87 -53.62
C PRO A 78 9.74 -31.95 -52.53
N ASP A 79 9.42 -31.48 -51.32
CA ASP A 79 9.07 -32.23 -50.09
C ASP A 79 10.19 -32.99 -49.37
N GLU A 80 10.74 -32.40 -48.30
CA GLU A 80 10.90 -33.12 -47.02
C GLU A 80 11.02 -32.18 -45.79
N GLY A 81 10.07 -32.35 -44.85
CA GLY A 81 10.25 -32.18 -43.39
C GLY A 81 10.88 -30.90 -42.80
N ASP A 82 10.06 -29.88 -42.53
CA ASP A 82 10.40 -28.80 -41.59
C ASP A 82 10.49 -29.34 -40.14
N PHE A 83 11.72 -29.54 -39.66
CA PHE A 83 12.01 -29.74 -38.24
C PHE A 83 12.47 -28.41 -37.62
N GLY A 84 11.54 -27.74 -36.94
CA GLY A 84 11.79 -26.42 -36.35
C GLY A 84 12.90 -26.40 -35.30
N ASP A 85 13.90 -25.54 -35.51
CA ASP A 85 14.83 -25.06 -34.48
C ASP A 85 14.23 -23.84 -33.77
N GLU A 86 13.54 -24.08 -32.66
CA GLU A 86 12.75 -23.09 -31.93
C GLU A 86 13.59 -22.16 -31.01
N THR A 87 14.83 -21.84 -31.41
CA THR A 87 15.77 -21.05 -30.59
C THR A 87 16.37 -19.79 -31.24
N ARG A 88 15.97 -19.43 -32.47
CA ARG A 88 16.36 -18.13 -33.07
C ARG A 88 15.35 -17.02 -32.73
N PRO A 89 15.80 -15.84 -32.25
CA PRO A 89 14.95 -14.66 -32.18
C PRO A 89 14.29 -14.38 -33.53
N ARG A 90 13.01 -13.96 -33.52
CA ARG A 90 12.29 -13.57 -34.74
C ARG A 90 12.85 -12.22 -35.22
N ILE A 91 13.90 -12.29 -36.04
CA ILE A 91 14.47 -11.11 -36.71
C ILE A 91 13.41 -10.55 -37.66
N ASP A 92 12.78 -9.45 -37.28
CA ASP A 92 12.00 -8.65 -38.21
C ASP A 92 12.98 -8.01 -39.20
N SER A 93 12.92 -8.43 -40.47
CA SER A 93 13.81 -7.96 -41.53
C SER A 93 13.69 -6.47 -41.85
N SER A 94 12.68 -5.78 -41.29
CA SER A 94 12.47 -4.34 -41.47
C SER A 94 13.18 -3.46 -40.43
N THR A 95 13.57 -4.01 -39.27
CA THR A 95 14.18 -3.24 -38.17
C THR A 95 15.71 -3.45 -38.13
N PRO A 96 16.54 -2.39 -38.02
CA PRO A 96 18.00 -2.55 -37.96
C PRO A 96 18.45 -3.47 -36.82
N LEU A 97 19.44 -4.34 -37.06
CA LEU A 97 19.93 -5.30 -36.06
C LEU A 97 20.40 -4.65 -34.75
N HIS A 98 20.93 -3.42 -34.79
CA HIS A 98 21.33 -2.70 -33.56
C HIS A 98 20.13 -2.20 -32.72
N CYS A 99 18.93 -2.18 -33.29
CA CYS A 99 17.66 -1.85 -32.61
C CYS A 99 16.91 -3.10 -32.12
N GLN A 100 17.50 -4.30 -32.23
CA GLN A 100 16.93 -5.57 -31.77
C GLN A 100 17.82 -6.21 -30.69
N ARG A 101 17.32 -6.31 -29.45
CA ARG A 101 18.02 -6.92 -28.31
C ARG A 101 17.03 -7.20 -27.18
N ASP A 102 17.20 -8.26 -26.41
CA ASP A 102 16.27 -8.56 -25.29
C ASP A 102 16.18 -7.39 -24.28
N GLU A 103 17.31 -6.73 -24.02
CA GLU A 103 17.42 -5.58 -23.13
C GLU A 103 18.49 -4.58 -23.61
N PHE A 104 18.15 -3.29 -23.56
CA PHE A 104 19.01 -2.13 -23.82
C PHE A 104 19.26 -1.40 -22.50
N VAL A 105 20.46 -1.55 -21.94
CA VAL A 105 20.85 -0.89 -20.68
C VAL A 105 21.57 0.43 -21.00
N ILE A 106 21.12 1.52 -20.38
CA ILE A 106 21.57 2.89 -20.63
C ILE A 106 21.92 3.55 -19.30
N HIS A 107 23.18 3.95 -19.16
CA HIS A 107 23.67 4.68 -17.98
C HIS A 107 24.13 6.10 -18.34
N SER A 108 24.53 6.31 -19.59
CA SER A 108 25.11 7.57 -20.06
C SER A 108 24.47 8.06 -21.35
N LEU A 109 24.71 9.33 -21.68
CA LEU A 109 24.35 9.89 -22.98
C LEU A 109 25.01 9.13 -24.16
N GLY A 110 26.17 8.52 -23.95
CA GLY A 110 26.84 7.67 -24.94
C GLY A 110 26.03 6.43 -25.28
N ASP A 111 25.47 5.77 -24.28
CA ASP A 111 24.62 4.58 -24.47
C ASP A 111 23.29 4.96 -25.14
N LEU A 112 22.69 6.08 -24.73
CA LEU A 112 21.45 6.59 -25.34
C LEU A 112 21.63 6.91 -26.83
N ASN A 113 22.78 7.46 -27.21
CA ASN A 113 23.12 7.73 -28.61
C ASN A 113 23.24 6.45 -29.46
N SER A 114 23.46 5.27 -28.86
CA SER A 114 23.51 4.01 -29.62
C SER A 114 22.15 3.55 -30.17
N ILE A 115 21.05 4.10 -29.66
CA ILE A 115 19.66 3.77 -30.07
C ILE A 115 18.86 4.97 -30.58
N ILE A 116 19.46 6.16 -30.66
CA ILE A 116 18.73 7.41 -31.00
C ILE A 116 18.25 7.47 -32.46
N GLU A 117 18.84 6.65 -33.34
CA GLU A 117 18.43 6.47 -34.74
C GLU A 117 17.30 5.43 -34.90
N CYS A 118 16.98 4.64 -33.87
CA CYS A 118 15.97 3.59 -33.93
C CYS A 118 14.54 4.16 -33.98
N GLU A 119 13.82 3.93 -35.08
CA GLU A 119 12.38 4.22 -35.17
C GLU A 119 11.55 3.19 -34.38
N THR A 120 11.97 1.92 -34.40
CA THR A 120 11.37 0.83 -33.62
C THR A 120 12.48 0.12 -32.85
N ILE A 121 12.28 -0.04 -31.55
CA ILE A 121 13.11 -0.90 -30.69
C ILE A 121 12.36 -2.20 -30.45
N ILE A 122 13.02 -3.33 -30.67
CA ILE A 122 12.52 -4.67 -30.29
C ILE A 122 13.34 -5.12 -29.08
N GLY A 123 12.72 -5.10 -27.90
CA GLY A 123 13.44 -5.22 -26.63
C GLY A 123 12.89 -4.36 -25.51
N ASN A 124 13.38 -4.62 -24.29
CA ASN A 124 13.18 -3.73 -23.15
C ASN A 124 14.23 -2.61 -23.15
N VAL A 125 13.83 -1.38 -22.84
CA VAL A 125 14.74 -0.25 -22.63
C VAL A 125 14.83 0.04 -21.14
N VAL A 126 16.03 -0.05 -20.58
CA VAL A 126 16.33 0.12 -19.16
C VAL A 126 17.32 1.26 -18.99
N ILE A 127 16.86 2.37 -18.43
CA ILE A 127 17.68 3.56 -18.17
C ILE A 127 17.86 3.67 -16.67
N SER A 128 19.11 3.69 -16.19
CA SER A 128 19.39 3.63 -14.76
C SER A 128 20.63 4.39 -14.35
N GLU A 129 20.56 5.09 -13.22
CA GLU A 129 21.67 5.91 -12.70
C GLU A 129 22.14 6.95 -13.74
N PHE A 130 21.20 7.47 -14.54
CA PHE A 130 21.47 8.32 -15.69
C PHE A 130 21.88 9.74 -15.25
N ASP A 131 23.08 10.13 -15.67
CA ASP A 131 23.80 11.33 -15.19
C ASP A 131 23.48 12.63 -15.95
N TYR A 132 22.53 12.57 -16.89
CA TYR A 132 22.22 13.69 -17.78
C TYR A 132 20.76 14.16 -17.62
N PRO A 133 20.49 15.48 -17.60
CA PRO A 133 19.18 16.02 -17.17
C PRO A 133 18.03 15.86 -18.18
N ILE A 134 18.30 15.34 -19.38
CA ILE A 134 17.34 15.27 -20.48
C ILE A 134 17.45 13.92 -21.19
N ILE A 135 16.35 13.19 -21.27
CA ILE A 135 16.21 12.06 -22.20
C ILE A 135 15.35 12.53 -23.37
N THR A 136 15.91 12.52 -24.58
CA THR A 136 15.18 12.85 -25.81
C THR A 136 15.27 11.69 -26.80
N PHE A 137 14.11 11.16 -27.19
CA PHE A 137 13.98 10.16 -28.25
C PHE A 137 13.33 10.79 -29.49
N THR A 138 14.16 11.36 -30.37
CA THR A 138 13.71 12.15 -31.52
C THR A 138 12.93 11.34 -32.56
N ASN A 139 13.43 10.14 -32.89
CA ASN A 139 12.93 9.32 -33.99
C ASN A 139 12.08 8.13 -33.53
N LEU A 140 12.09 7.80 -32.24
CA LEU A 140 11.47 6.59 -31.72
C LEU A 140 9.94 6.67 -31.83
N VAL A 141 9.36 5.76 -32.62
CA VAL A 141 7.91 5.61 -32.81
C VAL A 141 7.35 4.46 -31.98
N LYS A 142 8.11 3.38 -31.78
CA LYS A 142 7.64 2.17 -31.09
C LYS A 142 8.70 1.50 -30.21
N ILE A 143 8.26 1.00 -29.06
CA ILE A 143 9.01 0.04 -28.23
C ILE A 143 8.19 -1.25 -28.16
N GLN A 144 8.73 -2.35 -28.70
CA GLN A 144 8.18 -3.70 -28.53
C GLN A 144 8.78 -4.34 -27.28
N GLY A 145 8.37 -3.83 -26.12
CA GLY A 145 8.87 -4.21 -24.80
C GLY A 145 8.50 -3.16 -23.75
N ASN A 146 9.21 -3.17 -22.63
CA ASN A 146 9.06 -2.18 -21.55
C ASN A 146 9.98 -0.97 -21.77
N LEU A 147 9.59 0.19 -21.22
CA LEU A 147 10.48 1.33 -20.99
C LEU A 147 10.55 1.56 -19.47
N SER A 148 11.71 1.31 -18.88
CA SER A 148 11.95 1.45 -17.44
C SER A 148 13.04 2.49 -17.20
N ILE A 149 12.73 3.52 -16.42
CA ILE A 149 13.69 4.58 -16.05
C ILE A 149 13.72 4.67 -14.53
N PHE A 150 14.88 4.46 -13.91
CA PHE A 150 14.98 4.48 -12.45
C PHE A 150 16.28 5.08 -11.90
N LYS A 151 16.20 5.61 -10.67
CA LYS A 151 17.38 6.08 -9.90
C LYS A 151 18.24 7.12 -10.62
N SER A 152 17.61 8.00 -11.39
CA SER A 152 18.29 9.04 -12.17
C SER A 152 17.93 10.42 -11.58
N PRO A 153 18.58 10.85 -10.47
CA PRO A 153 18.19 12.05 -9.74
C PRO A 153 18.50 13.34 -10.50
N GLU A 154 19.41 13.31 -11.49
CA GLU A 154 19.71 14.46 -12.35
C GLU A 154 18.65 14.66 -13.46
N LEU A 155 17.86 13.62 -13.78
CA LEU A 155 16.90 13.65 -14.88
C LEU A 155 15.74 14.63 -14.59
N VAL A 156 15.68 15.73 -15.34
CA VAL A 156 14.65 16.77 -15.20
C VAL A 156 13.48 16.56 -16.15
N ARG A 157 13.71 15.95 -17.33
CA ARG A 157 12.69 15.79 -18.37
C ARG A 157 12.87 14.57 -19.26
N ILE A 158 11.75 14.02 -19.71
CA ILE A 158 11.68 12.96 -20.73
C ILE A 158 10.85 13.50 -21.91
N GLU A 159 11.43 13.50 -23.11
CA GLU A 159 10.80 13.99 -24.33
C GLU A 159 10.85 12.92 -25.43
N SER A 160 9.69 12.43 -25.89
CA SER A 160 9.60 11.56 -27.06
C SER A 160 8.40 11.97 -27.94
N PRO A 161 8.60 12.93 -28.86
CA PRO A 161 7.50 13.51 -29.61
C PRO A 161 6.85 12.54 -30.61
N GLN A 162 7.58 11.52 -31.08
CA GLN A 162 7.10 10.57 -32.08
C GLN A 162 6.62 9.23 -31.52
N LEU A 163 6.87 8.93 -30.24
CA LEU A 163 6.54 7.64 -29.64
C LEU A 163 5.02 7.45 -29.58
N GLN A 164 4.54 6.44 -30.31
CA GLN A 164 3.13 6.10 -30.45
C GLN A 164 2.71 4.88 -29.64
N SER A 165 3.61 3.92 -29.43
CA SER A 165 3.28 2.69 -28.69
C SER A 165 4.45 2.14 -27.89
N ILE A 166 4.19 1.79 -26.63
CA ILE A 166 5.00 0.90 -25.80
C ILE A 166 4.17 -0.37 -25.64
N SER A 167 4.63 -1.53 -26.12
CA SER A 167 3.79 -2.76 -26.05
C SER A 167 3.71 -3.35 -24.65
N GLY A 168 4.65 -3.00 -23.77
CA GLY A 168 4.68 -3.39 -22.36
C GLY A 168 4.43 -2.21 -21.42
N GLN A 169 5.19 -2.21 -20.32
CA GLN A 169 5.08 -1.25 -19.23
C GLN A 169 5.94 -0.01 -19.46
N PHE A 170 5.44 1.17 -19.08
CA PHE A 170 6.22 2.38 -18.89
C PHE A 170 6.40 2.63 -17.39
N GLN A 171 7.59 2.30 -16.89
CA GLN A 171 7.94 2.35 -15.47
C GLN A 171 8.89 3.53 -15.19
N LEU A 172 8.56 4.32 -14.17
CA LEU A 172 9.36 5.43 -13.66
C LEU A 172 9.49 5.29 -12.13
N PHE A 173 10.72 5.23 -11.60
CA PHE A 173 10.96 4.95 -10.18
C PHE A 173 12.14 5.76 -9.62
N GLU A 174 11.96 6.47 -8.51
CA GLU A 174 13.03 7.27 -7.86
C GLU A 174 13.68 8.30 -8.82
N LEU A 175 12.85 9.16 -9.43
CA LEU A 175 13.31 10.24 -10.33
C LEU A 175 13.03 11.59 -9.68
N THR A 176 13.82 11.94 -8.67
CA THR A 176 13.56 13.04 -7.74
C THR A 176 13.48 14.43 -8.36
N SER A 177 14.13 14.63 -9.51
CA SER A 177 14.13 15.91 -10.24
C SER A 177 13.24 15.92 -11.48
N LEU A 178 12.54 14.83 -11.80
CA LEU A 178 11.72 14.73 -13.01
C LEU A 178 10.50 15.65 -12.88
N ALA A 179 10.49 16.75 -13.65
CA ALA A 179 9.43 17.75 -13.62
C ALA A 179 8.44 17.63 -14.81
N LEU A 180 8.91 17.10 -15.95
CA LEU A 180 8.18 17.06 -17.21
C LEU A 180 8.31 15.70 -17.92
N ILE A 181 7.17 15.14 -18.33
CA ILE A 181 7.10 14.06 -19.32
C ILE A 181 6.33 14.58 -20.54
N SER A 182 6.97 14.58 -21.72
CA SER A 182 6.34 14.97 -22.99
C SER A 182 6.38 13.81 -23.98
N VAL A 183 5.26 13.09 -24.08
CA VAL A 183 5.08 11.97 -25.03
C VAL A 183 3.75 12.15 -25.80
N PRO A 184 3.56 13.28 -26.51
CA PRO A 184 2.26 13.72 -27.00
C PRO A 184 1.61 12.74 -28.00
N SER A 185 2.41 11.94 -28.70
CA SER A 185 1.93 10.98 -29.71
C SER A 185 1.52 9.61 -29.14
N LEU A 186 1.71 9.36 -27.83
CA LEU A 186 1.50 8.04 -27.22
C LEU A 186 0.01 7.65 -27.25
N LYS A 187 -0.31 6.56 -27.94
CA LYS A 187 -1.67 6.02 -28.12
C LYS A 187 -1.87 4.67 -27.44
N GLN A 188 -0.79 3.96 -27.10
CA GLN A 188 -0.85 2.62 -26.53
C GLN A 188 0.30 2.40 -25.53
N VAL A 189 -0.06 1.94 -24.33
CA VAL A 189 0.85 1.42 -23.31
C VAL A 189 0.08 0.38 -22.48
N LEU A 190 0.71 -0.75 -22.15
CA LEU A 190 0.02 -1.83 -21.43
C LEU A 190 -0.14 -1.51 -19.94
N ALA A 191 0.86 -0.89 -19.33
CA ALA A 191 0.80 -0.49 -17.92
C ALA A 191 1.64 0.77 -17.64
N LEU A 192 1.14 1.62 -16.75
CA LEU A 192 1.91 2.71 -16.15
C LEU A 192 2.25 2.35 -14.71
N LYS A 193 3.53 2.53 -14.32
CA LYS A 193 3.97 2.38 -12.94
C LYS A 193 4.96 3.48 -12.59
N TRP A 194 4.44 4.52 -11.96
CA TRP A 194 5.13 5.76 -11.65
C TRP A 194 5.16 5.96 -10.14
N GLU A 195 6.35 5.93 -9.55
CA GLU A 195 6.53 5.92 -8.10
C GLU A 195 7.73 6.82 -7.73
N ILE A 196 7.59 7.63 -6.68
CA ILE A 196 8.66 8.50 -6.16
C ILE A 196 9.13 9.48 -7.24
N LEU A 197 8.19 10.33 -7.70
CA LEU A 197 8.40 11.39 -8.70
C LEU A 197 8.00 12.76 -8.10
N PRO A 198 8.61 13.20 -6.97
CA PRO A 198 8.04 14.19 -6.06
C PRO A 198 7.79 15.58 -6.67
N ILE A 199 8.45 15.95 -7.77
CA ILE A 199 8.24 17.24 -8.46
C ILE A 199 7.59 17.12 -9.85
N LEU A 200 7.22 15.90 -10.27
CA LEU A 200 6.52 15.67 -11.53
C LEU A 200 5.15 16.34 -11.45
N SER A 201 4.97 17.40 -12.23
CA SER A 201 3.78 18.26 -12.21
C SER A 201 3.18 18.48 -13.59
N ASN A 202 3.90 18.13 -14.66
CA ASN A 202 3.44 18.29 -16.03
C ASN A 202 3.68 17.01 -16.86
N VAL A 203 2.60 16.49 -17.42
CA VAL A 203 2.58 15.31 -18.29
C VAL A 203 1.76 15.65 -19.52
N GLN A 204 2.37 15.50 -20.69
CA GLN A 204 1.77 15.88 -21.97
C GLN A 204 1.44 14.63 -22.80
N PHE A 205 0.24 14.11 -22.58
CA PHE A 205 -0.43 13.18 -23.49
C PHE A 205 -1.41 13.99 -24.34
N ASN A 206 -1.21 14.04 -25.66
CA ASN A 206 -2.13 14.74 -26.58
C ASN A 206 -3.07 13.75 -27.31
N ALA A 207 -2.85 12.45 -27.13
CA ALA A 207 -3.64 11.38 -27.72
C ALA A 207 -4.38 10.59 -26.63
N GLU A 208 -5.51 9.99 -27.03
CA GLU A 208 -6.29 9.07 -26.20
C GLU A 208 -5.57 7.71 -26.12
N ILE A 209 -5.07 7.36 -24.94
CA ILE A 209 -4.31 6.13 -24.67
C ILE A 209 -5.27 4.95 -24.48
N LYS A 210 -5.03 3.87 -25.22
CA LYS A 210 -5.87 2.67 -25.29
C LYS A 210 -5.08 1.41 -24.95
N GLY A 211 -5.81 0.38 -24.53
CA GLY A 211 -5.23 -0.94 -24.23
C GLY A 211 -4.38 -0.97 -22.96
N ILE A 212 -4.54 0.02 -22.08
CA ILE A 212 -3.92 0.03 -20.76
C ILE A 212 -4.69 -0.91 -19.82
N GLU A 213 -3.95 -1.77 -19.13
CA GLU A 213 -4.48 -2.74 -18.17
C GLU A 213 -4.20 -2.33 -16.71
N SER A 214 -3.14 -1.58 -16.43
CA SER A 214 -2.78 -1.19 -15.05
C SER A 214 -2.24 0.23 -14.97
N ILE A 215 -2.66 0.95 -13.92
CA ILE A 215 -2.19 2.30 -13.58
C ILE A 215 -1.77 2.28 -12.10
N THR A 216 -0.50 2.58 -11.85
CA THR A 216 0.04 2.87 -10.52
C THR A 216 0.73 4.23 -10.54
N ILE A 217 0.27 5.17 -9.72
CA ILE A 217 0.83 6.53 -9.61
C ILE A 217 0.96 6.91 -8.13
N SER A 218 2.20 6.94 -7.65
CA SER A 218 2.57 7.20 -6.26
C SER A 218 3.57 8.35 -6.15
N ASP A 219 3.39 9.17 -5.11
CA ASP A 219 4.35 10.19 -4.66
C ASP A 219 4.74 11.19 -5.76
N THR A 220 3.73 11.74 -6.46
CA THR A 220 3.91 12.76 -7.50
C THR A 220 3.35 14.13 -7.11
N SER A 221 3.75 15.17 -7.83
CA SER A 221 3.16 16.52 -7.74
C SER A 221 2.12 16.80 -8.85
N LEU A 222 1.51 15.76 -9.43
CA LEU A 222 0.47 15.91 -10.44
C LEU A 222 -0.78 16.58 -9.86
N THR A 223 -1.36 17.52 -10.59
CA THR A 223 -2.62 18.20 -10.23
C THR A 223 -3.86 17.54 -10.83
N GLY A 224 -3.69 16.89 -11.98
CA GLY A 224 -4.71 16.13 -12.70
C GLY A 224 -4.07 14.98 -13.47
N PHE A 225 -4.84 13.91 -13.69
CA PHE A 225 -4.41 12.78 -14.50
C PHE A 225 -5.58 12.27 -15.35
N SER A 226 -5.42 12.25 -16.67
CA SER A 226 -6.46 11.90 -17.64
C SER A 226 -5.83 11.51 -18.99
N GLY A 227 -6.67 11.15 -19.97
CA GLY A 227 -6.24 10.75 -21.32
C GLY A 227 -6.27 9.24 -21.59
N PHE A 228 -6.84 8.44 -20.69
CA PHE A 228 -6.88 6.98 -20.77
C PHE A 228 -8.30 6.47 -21.01
N VAL A 229 -8.44 5.47 -21.89
CA VAL A 229 -9.68 4.73 -22.10
C VAL A 229 -9.41 3.23 -21.94
N ALA A 230 -10.02 2.65 -20.91
CA ALA A 230 -9.94 1.24 -20.58
C ALA A 230 -11.27 0.78 -19.98
N ASN A 231 -11.97 -0.13 -20.66
CA ASN A 231 -13.19 -0.74 -20.12
C ASN A 231 -12.87 -1.63 -18.90
N GLU A 232 -11.70 -2.27 -18.90
CA GLU A 232 -11.23 -3.12 -17.81
C GLU A 232 -9.80 -2.72 -17.44
N LEU A 233 -9.54 -2.63 -16.14
CA LEU A 233 -8.22 -2.55 -15.54
C LEU A 233 -8.01 -3.74 -14.61
N LYS A 234 -6.76 -4.17 -14.42
CA LYS A 234 -6.33 -5.06 -13.35
C LYS A 234 -6.14 -4.23 -12.07
N VAL A 235 -5.32 -3.18 -12.15
CA VAL A 235 -4.98 -2.31 -11.03
C VAL A 235 -5.23 -0.84 -11.38
N LEU A 236 -5.92 -0.13 -10.50
CA LEU A 236 -5.97 1.32 -10.45
C LEU A 236 -5.53 1.76 -9.04
N ASP A 237 -4.26 2.07 -8.89
CA ASP A 237 -3.64 2.51 -7.63
C ASP A 237 -3.11 3.94 -7.79
N ILE A 238 -3.77 4.90 -7.15
CA ILE A 238 -3.38 6.32 -7.21
C ILE A 238 -3.29 6.84 -5.78
N ASN A 239 -2.07 7.01 -5.28
CA ASN A 239 -1.84 7.34 -3.88
C ASN A 239 -0.71 8.35 -3.64
N ASN A 240 -0.69 9.01 -2.48
CA ASN A 240 0.34 9.99 -2.09
C ASN A 240 0.52 11.20 -3.04
N ASN A 241 -0.43 11.48 -3.94
CA ASN A 241 -0.35 12.61 -4.89
C ASN A 241 -1.00 13.86 -4.27
N ARG A 242 -0.24 14.57 -3.43
CA ARG A 242 -0.73 15.69 -2.59
C ARG A 242 -1.54 16.77 -3.33
N PHE A 243 -1.26 17.01 -4.61
CA PHE A 243 -1.89 18.06 -5.40
C PHE A 243 -2.99 17.56 -6.34
N LEU A 244 -3.19 16.24 -6.45
CA LEU A 244 -4.14 15.62 -7.37
C LEU A 244 -5.56 15.76 -6.83
N ASP A 245 -6.38 16.62 -7.45
CA ASP A 245 -7.72 16.95 -6.97
C ASP A 245 -8.87 16.20 -7.65
N THR A 246 -8.59 15.53 -8.78
CA THR A 246 -9.61 14.87 -9.60
C THR A 246 -9.05 13.59 -10.21
N ILE A 247 -9.81 12.50 -10.05
CA ILE A 247 -9.67 11.25 -10.79
C ILE A 247 -11.00 10.99 -11.48
N ASP A 248 -10.99 11.01 -12.81
CA ASP A 248 -12.15 10.70 -13.66
C ASP A 248 -11.71 9.63 -14.65
N CYS A 249 -12.34 8.46 -14.59
CA CYS A 249 -12.01 7.33 -15.45
C CYS A 249 -13.25 6.54 -15.84
N ASN A 250 -13.41 6.34 -17.15
CA ASN A 250 -14.49 5.54 -17.72
C ASN A 250 -14.09 4.06 -17.78
N VAL A 251 -14.05 3.41 -16.62
CA VAL A 251 -13.75 1.98 -16.45
C VAL A 251 -14.98 1.24 -15.93
N GLU A 252 -15.27 0.08 -16.52
CA GLU A 252 -16.39 -0.80 -16.14
C GLU A 252 -15.97 -1.82 -15.07
N LYS A 253 -14.71 -2.29 -15.10
CA LYS A 253 -14.21 -3.33 -14.20
C LYS A 253 -12.79 -3.08 -13.71
N VAL A 254 -12.54 -3.34 -12.42
CA VAL A 254 -11.18 -3.43 -11.85
C VAL A 254 -10.98 -4.84 -11.26
N THR A 255 -10.17 -5.68 -11.89
CA THR A 255 -10.11 -7.13 -11.62
C THR A 255 -9.09 -7.58 -10.58
N GLN A 256 -8.31 -6.66 -9.98
CA GLN A 256 -7.40 -6.97 -8.86
C GLN A 256 -7.52 -5.96 -7.72
N LEU A 257 -7.29 -4.67 -7.96
CA LEU A 257 -7.25 -3.64 -6.91
C LEU A 257 -7.64 -2.26 -7.42
N LEU A 258 -8.63 -1.64 -6.77
CA LEU A 258 -8.90 -0.20 -6.80
C LEU A 258 -8.43 0.41 -5.48
N HIS A 259 -7.33 1.15 -5.50
CA HIS A 259 -6.75 1.80 -4.32
C HIS A 259 -6.56 3.30 -4.54
N ILE A 260 -7.21 4.12 -3.71
CA ILE A 260 -7.06 5.58 -3.74
C ILE A 260 -6.81 6.05 -2.31
N SER A 261 -5.66 6.66 -2.03
CA SER A 261 -5.31 7.14 -0.68
C SER A 261 -4.32 8.31 -0.65
N ALA A 262 -4.32 9.12 0.41
CA ALA A 262 -3.30 10.17 0.64
C ALA A 262 -3.05 11.17 -0.52
N ASN A 263 -4.03 11.39 -1.40
CA ASN A 263 -3.95 12.42 -2.45
C ASN A 263 -4.37 13.80 -1.90
N SER A 264 -4.81 14.75 -2.74
CA SER A 264 -5.35 16.04 -2.26
C SER A 264 -6.53 15.82 -1.30
N ASN A 265 -6.59 16.63 -0.23
CA ASN A 265 -7.70 16.58 0.74
C ASN A 265 -9.07 16.83 0.11
N GLU A 266 -9.12 17.49 -1.06
CA GLU A 266 -10.35 17.81 -1.80
C GLU A 266 -10.62 16.83 -2.96
N ILE A 267 -9.93 15.68 -3.00
CA ILE A 267 -9.96 14.79 -4.16
C ILE A 267 -11.36 14.25 -4.49
N LYS A 268 -11.71 14.34 -5.78
CA LYS A 268 -12.96 13.86 -6.36
C LYS A 268 -12.69 12.64 -7.22
N VAL A 269 -13.24 11.50 -6.83
CA VAL A 269 -13.12 10.23 -7.55
C VAL A 269 -14.44 9.93 -8.26
N GLN A 270 -14.40 9.92 -9.59
CA GLN A 270 -15.54 9.68 -10.46
C GLN A 270 -15.27 8.44 -11.31
N LEU A 271 -15.91 7.33 -10.97
CA LEU A 271 -15.89 6.08 -11.75
C LEU A 271 -17.34 5.69 -12.05
N PRO A 272 -18.08 6.51 -12.83
CA PRO A 272 -19.54 6.43 -12.92
C PRO A 272 -20.04 5.12 -13.54
N ASN A 273 -19.23 4.45 -14.37
CA ASN A 273 -19.58 3.23 -15.08
C ASN A 273 -18.96 1.96 -14.46
N LEU A 274 -18.29 2.07 -13.31
CA LEU A 274 -17.67 0.93 -12.64
C LEU A 274 -18.75 0.00 -12.07
N GLU A 275 -18.85 -1.22 -12.59
CA GLU A 275 -19.80 -2.26 -12.19
C GLU A 275 -19.17 -3.31 -11.28
N HIS A 276 -17.88 -3.63 -11.48
CA HIS A 276 -17.19 -4.70 -10.75
C HIS A 276 -15.83 -4.24 -10.21
N VAL A 277 -15.56 -4.51 -8.95
CA VAL A 277 -14.23 -4.42 -8.34
C VAL A 277 -13.88 -5.75 -7.69
N GLU A 278 -12.61 -6.15 -7.76
CA GLU A 278 -12.11 -7.26 -6.95
C GLU A 278 -11.85 -6.82 -5.50
N GLU A 279 -10.88 -5.94 -5.24
CA GLU A 279 -10.63 -5.33 -3.92
C GLU A 279 -10.75 -3.81 -3.99
N LEU A 280 -11.49 -3.19 -3.06
CA LEU A 280 -11.73 -1.74 -3.01
C LEU A 280 -11.16 -1.12 -1.74
N SER A 281 -10.24 -0.17 -1.89
CA SER A 281 -9.58 0.53 -0.79
C SER A 281 -9.58 2.04 -1.04
N ILE A 282 -10.48 2.78 -0.38
CA ILE A 282 -10.66 4.23 -0.55
C ILE A 282 -10.40 4.96 0.77
N HIS A 283 -9.39 5.81 0.77
CA HIS A 283 -8.95 6.56 1.93
C HIS A 283 -8.73 8.04 1.61
N ASN A 284 -9.08 8.91 2.56
CA ASN A 284 -8.88 10.36 2.45
C ASN A 284 -9.52 11.02 1.21
N VAL A 285 -10.69 10.52 0.75
CA VAL A 285 -11.40 11.07 -0.42
C VAL A 285 -12.50 12.05 -0.01
N ALA A 286 -12.64 13.17 -0.73
CA ALA A 286 -13.65 14.20 -0.46
C ALA A 286 -14.98 13.95 -1.18
N ILE A 287 -14.95 13.46 -2.43
CA ILE A 287 -16.14 13.12 -3.19
C ILE A 287 -15.90 11.78 -3.90
N LEU A 288 -16.85 10.85 -3.78
CA LEU A 288 -16.78 9.52 -4.36
C LEU A 288 -18.07 9.22 -5.14
N ASN A 289 -17.94 8.88 -6.42
CA ASN A 289 -19.04 8.41 -7.26
C ASN A 289 -18.70 7.04 -7.85
N LEU A 290 -19.37 6.01 -7.35
CA LEU A 290 -19.33 4.61 -7.82
C LEU A 290 -20.76 4.10 -8.05
N GLY A 291 -21.67 4.96 -8.53
CA GLY A 291 -23.12 4.70 -8.49
C GLY A 291 -23.63 3.46 -9.25
N ASN A 292 -22.81 2.90 -10.15
CA ASN A 292 -23.11 1.68 -10.89
C ASN A 292 -22.48 0.40 -10.28
N LEU A 293 -21.70 0.49 -9.21
CA LEU A 293 -21.00 -0.66 -8.63
C LEU A 293 -21.99 -1.73 -8.17
N GLU A 294 -21.91 -2.92 -8.75
CA GLU A 294 -22.79 -4.06 -8.48
C GLU A 294 -22.14 -5.15 -7.63
N TRP A 295 -20.81 -5.29 -7.71
CA TRP A 295 -20.08 -6.42 -7.12
C TRP A 295 -18.70 -6.01 -6.57
N VAL A 296 -18.37 -6.48 -5.36
CA VAL A 296 -17.00 -6.48 -4.83
C VAL A 296 -16.57 -7.92 -4.54
N GLY A 297 -15.55 -8.44 -5.24
CA GLY A 297 -15.10 -9.83 -5.14
C GLY A 297 -14.44 -10.20 -3.81
N LYS A 298 -13.76 -9.23 -3.19
CA LYS A 298 -13.07 -9.32 -1.89
C LYS A 298 -13.59 -8.21 -0.97
N SER A 299 -12.72 -7.49 -0.26
CA SER A 299 -13.13 -6.52 0.75
C SER A 299 -13.41 -5.15 0.15
N MET A 300 -14.23 -4.39 0.87
CA MET A 300 -14.60 -3.02 0.56
C MET A 300 -14.26 -2.14 1.76
N SER A 301 -13.10 -1.50 1.73
CA SER A 301 -12.59 -0.62 2.79
C SER A 301 -12.72 0.84 2.38
N MET A 302 -13.50 1.61 3.13
CA MET A 302 -13.65 3.05 2.95
C MET A 302 -13.44 3.75 4.29
N SER A 303 -12.31 4.44 4.44
CA SER A 303 -11.94 5.03 5.73
C SER A 303 -11.35 6.44 5.68
N SER A 304 -11.44 7.14 6.80
CA SER A 304 -10.76 8.43 7.05
C SER A 304 -11.03 9.49 5.97
N SER A 305 -12.20 9.41 5.34
CA SER A 305 -12.61 10.22 4.19
C SER A 305 -13.60 11.32 4.58
N LEU A 306 -13.74 12.32 3.70
CA LEU A 306 -14.49 13.56 3.92
C LEU A 306 -15.81 13.64 3.13
N PHE A 307 -16.14 12.60 2.35
CA PHE A 307 -17.43 12.53 1.66
C PHE A 307 -18.62 12.55 2.64
N HIS A 308 -19.71 13.21 2.22
CA HIS A 308 -20.92 13.36 3.01
C HIS A 308 -21.92 12.21 2.80
N ALA A 309 -21.82 11.52 1.67
CA ALA A 309 -22.71 10.44 1.28
C ALA A 309 -21.97 9.29 0.61
N ILE A 310 -22.38 8.04 0.90
CA ILE A 310 -22.10 6.86 0.09
C ILE A 310 -23.45 6.34 -0.41
N LYS A 311 -23.62 6.26 -1.73
CA LYS A 311 -24.84 5.75 -2.37
C LYS A 311 -24.47 4.71 -3.41
N LEU A 312 -24.73 3.45 -3.10
CA LEU A 312 -24.38 2.30 -3.93
C LEU A 312 -25.65 1.51 -4.23
N PRO A 313 -26.56 2.08 -5.05
CA PRO A 313 -27.92 1.56 -5.23
C PRO A 313 -27.97 0.21 -5.93
N LYS A 314 -26.89 -0.19 -6.63
CA LYS A 314 -26.82 -1.46 -7.35
C LYS A 314 -25.95 -2.54 -6.68
N LEU A 315 -25.22 -2.20 -5.61
CA LEU A 315 -24.27 -3.13 -4.99
C LEU A 315 -25.03 -4.28 -4.32
N LYS A 316 -24.83 -5.50 -4.84
CA LYS A 316 -25.54 -6.71 -4.41
C LYS A 316 -24.74 -7.58 -3.45
N TYR A 317 -23.42 -7.51 -3.51
CA TYR A 317 -22.54 -8.47 -2.83
C TYR A 317 -21.14 -7.90 -2.52
N ILE A 318 -20.57 -8.36 -1.40
CA ILE A 318 -19.17 -8.13 -1.02
C ILE A 318 -18.58 -9.47 -0.54
N GLY A 319 -17.55 -10.01 -1.22
CA GLY A 319 -16.99 -11.33 -0.90
C GLY A 319 -16.02 -11.34 0.29
N GLY A 320 -15.61 -10.17 0.75
CA GLY A 320 -14.79 -9.96 1.94
C GLY A 320 -15.49 -9.08 2.96
N THR A 321 -14.72 -8.25 3.66
CA THR A 321 -15.23 -7.38 4.72
C THR A 321 -15.68 -6.03 4.17
N LEU A 322 -16.87 -5.58 4.53
CA LEU A 322 -17.28 -4.17 4.39
C LEU A 322 -16.79 -3.39 5.61
N ASN A 323 -15.82 -2.50 5.41
CA ASN A 323 -15.28 -1.61 6.43
C ASN A 323 -15.61 -0.15 6.11
N LEU A 324 -16.49 0.46 6.90
CA LEU A 324 -16.78 1.89 6.89
C LEU A 324 -16.25 2.51 8.18
N SER A 325 -15.10 3.18 8.15
CA SER A 325 -14.48 3.66 9.39
C SER A 325 -13.91 5.09 9.37
N LYS A 326 -14.07 5.81 10.47
CA LYS A 326 -13.50 7.17 10.67
C LYS A 326 -13.93 8.22 9.63
N ASN A 327 -15.03 8.00 8.89
CA ASN A 327 -15.53 8.95 7.91
C ASN A 327 -16.33 10.05 8.63
N SER A 328 -15.62 11.05 9.15
CA SER A 328 -16.16 12.03 10.11
C SER A 328 -17.28 12.93 9.57
N LYS A 329 -17.43 13.00 8.25
CA LYS A 329 -18.45 13.79 7.52
C LYS A 329 -19.59 12.96 6.93
N LEU A 330 -19.54 11.63 7.05
CA LEU A 330 -20.50 10.73 6.43
C LEU A 330 -21.84 10.77 7.18
N GLU A 331 -22.84 11.38 6.55
CA GLU A 331 -24.22 11.50 7.05
C GLU A 331 -25.17 10.49 6.39
N VAL A 332 -25.01 10.27 5.08
CA VAL A 332 -25.93 9.46 4.27
C VAL A 332 -25.23 8.19 3.78
N VAL A 333 -25.83 7.03 4.05
CA VAL A 333 -25.36 5.74 3.55
C VAL A 333 -26.55 4.99 2.97
N GLU A 334 -26.41 4.45 1.76
CA GLU A 334 -27.47 3.74 1.04
C GLU A 334 -26.91 2.49 0.34
N PHE A 335 -27.28 1.30 0.85
CA PHE A 335 -26.99 -0.02 0.25
C PHE A 335 -28.31 -0.82 0.08
N PRO A 336 -29.25 -0.36 -0.76
CA PRO A 336 -30.58 -0.94 -0.84
C PRO A 336 -30.59 -2.40 -1.33
N GLU A 337 -29.75 -2.74 -2.31
CA GLU A 337 -29.73 -4.06 -2.95
C GLU A 337 -28.69 -5.04 -2.38
N LEU A 338 -27.91 -4.64 -1.37
CA LEU A 338 -26.86 -5.49 -0.79
C LEU A 338 -27.50 -6.66 -0.03
N ASP A 339 -27.28 -7.88 -0.53
CA ASP A 339 -27.89 -9.12 -0.04
C ASP A 339 -26.94 -9.90 0.89
N GLU A 340 -25.66 -9.95 0.54
CA GLU A 340 -24.67 -10.81 1.22
C GLU A 340 -23.32 -10.12 1.35
N ILE A 341 -22.72 -10.27 2.53
CA ILE A 341 -21.33 -9.93 2.84
C ILE A 341 -20.69 -11.21 3.35
N ASP A 342 -19.75 -11.79 2.60
CA ASP A 342 -19.18 -13.10 2.94
C ASP A 342 -18.09 -13.00 4.04
N GLY A 343 -17.50 -11.81 4.21
CA GLY A 343 -16.66 -11.45 5.35
C GLY A 343 -17.41 -10.67 6.45
N GLY A 344 -16.71 -9.77 7.14
CA GLY A 344 -17.27 -8.99 8.24
C GLY A 344 -18.03 -7.73 7.80
N LEU A 345 -18.86 -7.19 8.70
CA LEU A 345 -19.45 -5.86 8.56
C LEU A 345 -18.93 -4.97 9.70
N MET A 346 -18.09 -3.99 9.38
CA MET A 346 -17.45 -3.08 10.32
C MET A 346 -17.90 -1.63 10.07
N ILE A 347 -18.55 -1.00 11.04
CA ILE A 347 -18.99 0.41 10.98
C ILE A 347 -18.48 1.11 12.23
N ILE A 348 -17.35 1.81 12.10
CA ILE A 348 -16.53 2.23 13.25
C ILE A 348 -16.21 3.73 13.20
N ASN A 349 -16.66 4.49 14.20
CA ASN A 349 -16.34 5.90 14.41
C ASN A 349 -16.73 6.82 13.24
N ASN A 350 -17.88 6.59 12.63
CA ASN A 350 -18.50 7.53 11.68
C ASN A 350 -19.43 8.47 12.45
N ASN A 351 -18.91 9.64 12.86
CA ASN A 351 -19.50 10.46 13.93
C ASN A 351 -20.93 10.99 13.67
N LEU A 352 -21.35 11.08 12.41
CA LEU A 352 -22.67 11.58 12.02
C LEU A 352 -23.67 10.46 11.68
N ILE A 353 -23.22 9.20 11.60
CA ILE A 353 -24.12 8.04 11.51
C ILE A 353 -24.67 7.74 12.90
N GLU A 354 -25.85 8.28 13.21
CA GLU A 354 -26.57 7.91 14.44
C GLU A 354 -27.49 6.70 14.25
N LYS A 355 -27.77 6.29 13.01
CA LYS A 355 -28.69 5.19 12.70
C LYS A 355 -28.12 4.26 11.64
N VAL A 356 -28.16 2.96 11.91
CA VAL A 356 -27.77 1.91 10.96
C VAL A 356 -29.03 1.14 10.58
N ASN A 357 -29.65 1.57 9.48
CA ASN A 357 -30.88 1.02 8.90
C ASN A 357 -30.84 0.94 7.36
N PHE A 358 -29.67 1.18 6.77
CA PHE A 358 -29.43 1.34 5.33
C PHE A 358 -29.10 0.04 4.58
N PHE A 359 -29.31 -1.11 5.23
CA PHE A 359 -29.21 -2.45 4.65
C PHE A 359 -30.59 -3.15 4.68
N PRO A 360 -31.56 -2.72 3.85
CA PRO A 360 -32.89 -3.31 3.87
C PRO A 360 -32.91 -4.76 3.36
N ASN A 361 -32.05 -5.12 2.41
CA ASN A 361 -32.05 -6.45 1.77
C ASN A 361 -31.01 -7.43 2.34
N LEU A 362 -30.08 -7.00 3.20
CA LEU A 362 -28.97 -7.83 3.69
C LEU A 362 -29.46 -9.03 4.51
N LYS A 363 -29.16 -10.24 4.03
CA LYS A 363 -29.55 -11.54 4.63
C LYS A 363 -28.40 -12.23 5.36
N ILE A 364 -27.15 -12.06 4.91
CA ILE A 364 -26.01 -12.85 5.39
C ILE A 364 -24.80 -11.95 5.68
N ILE A 365 -24.18 -12.18 6.85
CA ILE A 365 -22.83 -11.72 7.20
C ILE A 365 -22.00 -12.98 7.52
N GLY A 366 -21.04 -13.32 6.66
CA GLY A 366 -20.22 -14.53 6.78
C GLY A 366 -19.08 -14.42 7.79
N GLY A 367 -18.79 -13.21 8.29
CA GLY A 367 -17.84 -12.92 9.36
C GLY A 367 -18.50 -12.29 10.59
N ALA A 368 -17.74 -11.44 11.28
CA ALA A 368 -18.22 -10.71 12.46
C ALA A 368 -18.97 -9.42 12.07
N LEU A 369 -19.94 -9.04 12.91
CA LEU A 369 -20.59 -7.74 12.89
C LEU A 369 -19.95 -6.87 13.98
N GLU A 370 -19.34 -5.74 13.63
CA GLU A 370 -18.74 -4.79 14.57
C GLU A 370 -19.24 -3.37 14.31
N ILE A 371 -19.95 -2.80 15.28
CA ILE A 371 -20.52 -1.46 15.20
C ILE A 371 -20.01 -0.63 16.38
N ILE A 372 -19.28 0.45 16.12
CA ILE A 372 -18.72 1.34 17.14
C ILE A 372 -19.03 2.80 16.77
N GLY A 373 -19.63 3.57 17.68
CA GLY A 373 -19.91 4.99 17.45
C GLY A 373 -21.11 5.50 18.25
N LYS A 374 -21.64 6.66 17.87
CA LYS A 374 -22.76 7.32 18.56
C LYS A 374 -24.13 6.78 18.11
N ILE A 375 -24.28 5.46 18.02
CA ILE A 375 -25.45 4.81 17.41
C ILE A 375 -26.65 4.89 18.35
N THR A 376 -27.76 5.49 17.91
CA THR A 376 -29.07 5.52 18.57
C THR A 376 -29.95 4.33 18.16
N GLU A 377 -29.82 3.86 16.91
CA GLU A 377 -30.68 2.82 16.32
C GLU A 377 -29.86 1.89 15.42
N LEU A 378 -30.03 0.58 15.58
CA LEU A 378 -29.38 -0.47 14.80
C LEU A 378 -30.44 -1.50 14.40
N THR A 379 -30.72 -1.65 13.11
CA THR A 379 -31.83 -2.48 12.60
C THR A 379 -31.44 -3.17 11.29
N PHE A 380 -31.57 -4.50 11.27
CA PHE A 380 -31.34 -5.34 10.09
C PHE A 380 -32.58 -6.18 9.79
N LYS A 381 -33.50 -5.66 8.96
CA LYS A 381 -34.86 -6.22 8.80
C LYS A 381 -34.93 -7.62 8.19
N ASN A 382 -33.95 -7.97 7.36
CA ASN A 382 -33.93 -9.21 6.57
C ASN A 382 -32.74 -10.11 6.89
N LEU A 383 -31.94 -9.78 7.90
CA LEU A 383 -30.75 -10.53 8.29
C LEU A 383 -31.17 -11.88 8.88
N LYS A 384 -30.54 -12.96 8.41
CA LYS A 384 -30.85 -14.35 8.77
C LYS A 384 -29.67 -15.06 9.41
N LEU A 385 -28.46 -14.64 9.07
CA LEU A 385 -27.23 -15.30 9.49
C LEU A 385 -26.10 -14.30 9.73
N VAL A 386 -25.47 -14.42 10.90
CA VAL A 386 -24.13 -13.89 11.20
C VAL A 386 -23.29 -15.07 11.67
N LYS A 387 -22.26 -15.47 10.90
CA LYS A 387 -21.41 -16.65 11.23
C LYS A 387 -20.34 -16.30 12.29
N GLY A 388 -20.02 -15.02 12.48
CA GLY A 388 -19.07 -14.54 13.48
C GLY A 388 -19.73 -14.02 14.76
N SER A 389 -18.97 -13.23 15.55
CA SER A 389 -19.51 -12.53 16.72
C SER A 389 -20.22 -11.23 16.32
N ALA A 390 -21.17 -10.78 17.13
CA ALA A 390 -21.82 -9.47 17.00
C ALA A 390 -21.41 -8.57 18.17
N ILE A 391 -20.66 -7.51 17.87
CA ILE A 391 -20.07 -6.59 18.83
C ILE A 391 -20.61 -5.18 18.56
N VAL A 392 -21.25 -4.57 19.55
CA VAL A 392 -21.75 -3.20 19.49
C VAL A 392 -21.19 -2.38 20.66
N ARG A 393 -20.57 -1.24 20.36
CA ARG A 393 -20.10 -0.28 21.37
C ARG A 393 -20.67 1.09 21.05
N SER A 394 -21.81 1.42 21.65
CA SER A 394 -22.47 2.69 21.44
C SER A 394 -22.11 3.70 22.52
N THR A 395 -21.68 4.90 22.09
CA THR A 395 -21.50 6.07 22.97
C THR A 395 -22.77 6.90 23.10
N SER A 396 -23.90 6.46 22.54
CA SER A 396 -25.19 7.14 22.70
C SER A 396 -25.91 6.69 23.98
N PRO A 397 -26.38 7.61 24.85
CA PRO A 397 -27.18 7.26 26.02
C PRO A 397 -28.59 6.76 25.67
N GLN A 398 -28.99 6.84 24.38
CA GLN A 398 -30.27 6.32 23.90
C GLN A 398 -30.22 4.84 23.47
N PHE A 399 -29.01 4.23 23.41
CA PHE A 399 -28.86 2.87 22.94
C PHE A 399 -29.04 1.84 24.05
N ASP A 400 -30.15 1.10 24.00
CA ASP A 400 -30.46 0.03 24.96
C ASP A 400 -29.86 -1.31 24.51
N CYS A 401 -28.73 -1.69 25.12
CA CYS A 401 -28.08 -2.98 24.92
C CYS A 401 -28.97 -4.19 25.28
N ARG A 402 -29.85 -4.08 26.29
CA ARG A 402 -30.75 -5.17 26.69
C ARG A 402 -31.88 -5.35 25.69
N LYS A 403 -32.38 -4.26 25.09
CA LYS A 403 -33.31 -4.31 23.96
C LYS A 403 -32.66 -4.88 22.70
N TRP A 404 -31.44 -4.45 22.37
CA TRP A 404 -30.74 -4.93 21.18
C TRP A 404 -30.39 -6.41 21.29
N THR A 405 -29.80 -6.87 22.40
CA THR A 405 -29.42 -8.28 22.58
C THR A 405 -30.60 -9.25 22.63
N LYS A 406 -31.80 -8.77 22.97
CA LYS A 406 -33.08 -9.53 22.91
C LYS A 406 -33.84 -9.38 21.60
N SER A 407 -33.28 -8.66 20.62
CA SER A 407 -33.84 -8.58 19.26
C SER A 407 -33.52 -9.84 18.46
N GLU A 408 -33.94 -9.86 17.20
CA GLU A 408 -33.65 -10.91 16.22
C GLU A 408 -32.13 -11.24 16.10
N ILE A 409 -31.24 -10.33 16.51
CA ILE A 409 -29.79 -10.58 16.56
C ILE A 409 -29.42 -11.84 17.36
N GLY A 410 -30.19 -12.16 18.41
CA GLY A 410 -29.99 -13.34 19.25
C GLY A 410 -30.24 -14.69 18.54
N LEU A 411 -30.97 -14.66 17.42
CA LEU A 411 -31.37 -15.85 16.64
C LEU A 411 -30.56 -16.02 15.35
N VAL A 412 -29.99 -14.94 14.82
CA VAL A 412 -29.22 -14.94 13.55
C VAL A 412 -27.73 -15.17 13.76
N VAL A 413 -27.18 -14.81 14.92
CA VAL A 413 -25.77 -15.07 15.26
C VAL A 413 -25.58 -16.56 15.59
N ARG A 414 -24.61 -17.22 14.96
CA ARG A 414 -24.35 -18.67 15.08
C ARG A 414 -22.90 -18.93 15.46
N GLY A 415 -22.67 -19.65 16.56
CA GLY A 415 -21.32 -20.00 17.04
C GLY A 415 -20.49 -18.81 17.58
N GLY A 416 -21.07 -17.60 17.64
CA GLY A 416 -20.40 -16.37 18.04
C GLY A 416 -20.79 -15.86 19.44
N LYS A 417 -20.05 -14.84 19.90
CA LYS A 417 -20.43 -14.03 21.07
C LYS A 417 -21.33 -12.87 20.61
N ILE A 418 -22.33 -12.53 21.41
CA ILE A 418 -23.00 -11.23 21.33
C ILE A 418 -22.48 -10.38 22.47
N GLU A 419 -21.94 -9.20 22.16
CA GLU A 419 -21.40 -8.25 23.12
C GLU A 419 -21.94 -6.85 22.82
N CYS A 420 -22.51 -6.20 23.83
CA CYS A 420 -22.96 -4.83 23.74
C CYS A 420 -22.42 -4.02 24.91
N THR A 421 -21.92 -2.81 24.63
CA THR A 421 -21.57 -1.80 25.62
C THR A 421 -22.28 -0.48 25.26
N ASN A 422 -23.00 0.11 26.22
CA ASN A 422 -23.65 1.41 26.04
C ASN A 422 -22.82 2.55 26.66
N ALA A 423 -23.32 3.79 26.56
CA ALA A 423 -22.65 4.99 27.03
C ALA A 423 -22.40 5.04 28.56
N ASN A 424 -23.09 4.19 29.34
CA ASN A 424 -22.95 4.09 30.79
C ASN A 424 -21.96 2.98 31.20
N ASN A 425 -21.18 2.43 30.26
CA ASN A 425 -20.34 1.25 30.42
C ASN A 425 -21.10 -0.04 30.84
N GLU A 426 -22.43 -0.06 30.76
CA GLU A 426 -23.19 -1.29 30.98
C GLU A 426 -22.80 -2.31 29.90
N LYS A 427 -22.27 -3.45 30.33
CA LYS A 427 -21.80 -4.50 29.43
C LYS A 427 -22.74 -5.69 29.47
N VAL A 428 -23.40 -5.95 28.34
CA VAL A 428 -24.30 -7.09 28.14
C VAL A 428 -23.59 -8.10 27.26
N THR A 429 -23.44 -9.33 27.73
CA THR A 429 -22.84 -10.42 26.93
C THR A 429 -23.66 -11.70 26.96
N SER A 430 -23.69 -12.40 25.83
CA SER A 430 -24.24 -13.74 25.71
C SER A 430 -23.43 -14.57 24.68
N ARG A 431 -23.55 -15.90 24.74
CA ARG A 431 -22.92 -16.82 23.79
C ARG A 431 -23.99 -17.60 23.04
N THR A 432 -23.97 -17.53 21.72
CA THR A 432 -24.87 -18.31 20.86
C THR A 432 -24.35 -19.73 20.70
N LYS A 433 -25.27 -20.68 20.52
CA LYS A 433 -24.93 -22.05 20.10
C LYS A 433 -24.90 -22.12 18.57
N GLU A 434 -24.22 -23.13 18.04
CA GLU A 434 -24.14 -23.39 16.60
C GLU A 434 -25.52 -23.75 16.00
N ASP A 435 -26.40 -24.40 16.79
CA ASP A 435 -27.79 -24.69 16.43
C ASP A 435 -28.70 -23.43 16.40
N GLY A 436 -28.23 -22.31 16.95
CA GLY A 436 -28.99 -21.06 17.14
C GLY A 436 -30.30 -21.23 17.89
N SER A 437 -30.35 -22.17 18.83
CA SER A 437 -31.20 -22.04 20.01
C SER A 437 -30.74 -20.84 20.87
N GLU A 438 -31.64 -20.29 21.69
CA GLU A 438 -31.34 -19.12 22.52
C GLU A 438 -30.06 -19.30 23.37
N ALA A 439 -29.31 -18.20 23.48
CA ALA A 439 -28.06 -18.12 24.20
C ALA A 439 -28.22 -18.44 25.70
N SER A 440 -27.22 -19.12 26.28
CA SER A 440 -27.12 -19.31 27.73
C SER A 440 -26.86 -17.99 28.45
N GLU A 441 -27.50 -17.81 29.61
CA GLU A 441 -27.44 -16.68 30.57
C GLU A 441 -26.77 -15.38 30.09
N VAL A 442 -27.59 -14.36 29.85
CA VAL A 442 -27.12 -12.98 29.66
C VAL A 442 -26.38 -12.53 30.92
N LYS A 443 -25.08 -12.30 30.80
CA LYS A 443 -24.28 -11.67 31.87
C LYS A 443 -24.31 -10.16 31.69
N ILE A 444 -24.69 -9.48 32.75
CA ILE A 444 -24.64 -8.03 32.89
C ILE A 444 -23.48 -7.73 33.84
N GLU A 445 -22.49 -7.00 33.35
CA GLU A 445 -21.40 -6.46 34.14
C GLU A 445 -21.62 -4.94 34.21
N GLU A 446 -21.90 -4.43 35.41
CA GLU A 446 -21.97 -3.00 35.72
C GLU A 446 -20.69 -2.62 36.47
N GLU A 447 -19.82 -1.81 35.86
CA GLU A 447 -18.66 -1.24 36.55
C GLU A 447 -19.11 -0.03 37.38
N GLU A 448 -19.35 -0.23 38.68
CA GLU A 448 -19.53 0.88 39.62
C GLU A 448 -18.24 1.70 39.72
N GLU A 449 -18.26 2.96 39.27
CA GLU A 449 -17.22 3.94 39.60
C GLU A 449 -17.16 4.13 41.12
N GLN A 450 -16.18 3.49 41.77
CA GLN A 450 -15.87 3.74 43.17
C GLN A 450 -15.34 5.15 43.35
N LYS A 451 -16.24 6.08 43.70
CA LYS A 451 -15.87 7.42 44.17
C LYS A 451 -15.09 7.31 45.49
N GLU A 452 -13.76 7.40 45.39
CA GLU A 452 -12.89 7.54 46.55
C GLU A 452 -13.34 8.72 47.41
N LYS A 453 -13.63 8.46 48.69
CA LYS A 453 -13.68 9.50 49.72
C LYS A 453 -12.26 9.75 50.22
N PRO A 454 -11.84 11.01 50.44
CA PRO A 454 -10.50 11.29 50.94
C PRO A 454 -10.36 10.81 52.39
N SER A 455 -9.55 9.77 52.61
CA SER A 455 -9.13 9.33 53.93
C SER A 455 -8.03 10.26 54.46
N GLN A 456 -8.28 10.88 55.61
CA GLN A 456 -7.28 11.68 56.31
C GLN A 456 -6.11 10.81 56.80
N VAL A 457 -4.91 11.39 56.77
CA VAL A 457 -3.70 10.81 57.34
C VAL A 457 -3.67 11.08 58.84
N GLU A 458 -3.57 10.04 59.68
CA GLU A 458 -3.00 10.19 61.02
C GLU A 458 -2.30 8.91 61.51
N ASP A 459 -1.05 9.07 61.93
CA ASP A 459 -0.09 8.05 62.36
C ASP A 459 -0.52 7.20 63.57
N LYS A 460 -0.19 5.88 63.60
CA LYS A 460 0.91 5.35 64.45
C LYS A 460 1.08 3.81 64.52
N SER A 461 2.36 3.40 64.37
CA SER A 461 3.11 2.34 65.10
C SER A 461 2.65 0.87 65.17
N ASN A 462 3.52 0.00 64.62
CA ASN A 462 3.99 -1.31 65.13
C ASN A 462 3.27 -1.95 66.35
N ASN A 463 2.86 -3.23 66.23
CA ASN A 463 3.70 -4.40 66.60
C ASN A 463 2.98 -5.76 66.37
N GLY A 464 3.72 -6.88 66.40
CA GLY A 464 3.16 -8.14 66.93
C GLY A 464 2.92 -9.32 65.98
N SER A 465 4.00 -10.00 65.59
CA SER A 465 4.03 -11.37 65.05
C SER A 465 3.11 -12.39 65.75
N LYS A 466 2.55 -13.35 64.96
CA LYS A 466 2.63 -14.79 65.29
C LYS A 466 2.28 -15.76 64.15
N ASN A 467 3.13 -16.78 64.02
CA ASN A 467 3.00 -17.92 63.09
C ASN A 467 1.78 -18.82 63.37
N LYS A 468 1.33 -19.54 62.33
CA LYS A 468 1.19 -21.01 62.42
C LYS A 468 1.36 -21.69 61.07
N THR A 469 1.98 -22.88 61.10
CA THR A 469 2.55 -23.61 59.95
C THR A 469 1.95 -25.01 59.81
N SER A 470 2.36 -25.76 58.75
CA SER A 470 2.12 -27.21 58.49
C SER A 470 0.72 -27.59 57.93
N SER A 471 0.49 -28.68 57.17
CA SER A 471 1.31 -29.61 56.31
C SER A 471 0.37 -30.67 55.69
N SER A 472 0.65 -31.46 54.62
CA SER A 472 1.56 -31.38 53.45
C SER A 472 1.28 -32.56 52.47
N LYS A 473 1.99 -32.61 51.32
CA LYS A 473 2.13 -33.68 50.27
C LYS A 473 1.25 -33.49 49.03
N SER A 474 1.77 -33.23 47.82
CA SER A 474 2.70 -34.00 46.94
C SER A 474 2.02 -35.24 46.32
N ASP A 475 2.11 -35.53 45.01
CA ASP A 475 3.21 -35.30 44.06
C ASP A 475 2.81 -34.94 42.59
N LYS A 476 3.81 -34.37 41.87
CA LYS A 476 4.17 -34.34 40.42
C LYS A 476 3.19 -34.93 39.36
N PHE A 477 3.14 -34.45 38.10
CA PHE A 477 4.22 -33.93 37.22
C PHE A 477 3.70 -32.94 36.12
N THR A 478 4.65 -32.27 35.44
CA THR A 478 4.55 -31.53 34.15
C THR A 478 3.51 -30.40 34.00
N LYS A 479 4.00 -29.16 33.92
CA LYS A 479 3.34 -28.03 33.24
C LYS A 479 4.35 -27.29 32.36
N SER A 480 4.06 -27.17 31.07
CA SER A 480 4.62 -26.13 30.22
C SER A 480 3.87 -24.82 30.48
N SER A 481 4.58 -23.72 30.68
CA SER A 481 4.01 -22.40 30.98
C SER A 481 4.11 -21.47 29.78
N SER A 482 3.00 -21.21 29.10
CA SER A 482 2.81 -20.04 28.25
C SER A 482 2.17 -18.93 29.09
N SER A 483 2.93 -17.91 29.45
CA SER A 483 2.46 -16.76 30.23
C SER A 483 1.65 -15.79 29.37
N SER A 484 0.44 -15.44 29.81
CA SER A 484 -0.34 -14.34 29.24
C SER A 484 0.30 -12.99 29.59
N TYR A 485 0.50 -12.12 28.60
CA TYR A 485 0.92 -10.74 28.81
C TYR A 485 -0.27 -9.89 29.27
N ASN A 486 -0.04 -9.05 30.28
CA ASN A 486 -1.03 -8.13 30.84
C ASN A 486 -0.84 -6.74 30.22
N TRP A 487 -1.91 -6.11 29.72
CA TRP A 487 -1.82 -4.94 28.83
C TRP A 487 -1.90 -3.57 29.54
N ASP A 488 -2.31 -3.52 30.81
CA ASP A 488 -2.61 -2.26 31.50
C ASP A 488 -1.39 -1.39 31.84
N THR A 489 -0.17 -1.94 31.81
CA THR A 489 1.06 -1.18 32.08
C THR A 489 1.59 -0.40 30.88
N PHE A 490 0.97 -0.52 29.70
CA PHE A 490 1.43 0.18 28.47
C PHE A 490 0.81 1.58 28.31
N TYR A 491 -0.41 1.80 28.80
CA TYR A 491 -1.15 3.06 28.59
C TYR A 491 -0.68 4.23 29.48
N THR A 492 -0.23 3.96 30.70
CA THR A 492 0.23 4.99 31.65
C THR A 492 1.57 5.62 31.31
N VAL A 493 2.41 4.94 30.51
CA VAL A 493 3.71 5.47 30.07
C VAL A 493 3.55 6.38 28.84
N ILE A 494 2.58 6.10 27.96
CA ILE A 494 2.35 6.88 26.73
C ILE A 494 1.69 8.23 27.04
N SER A 495 0.79 8.31 28.02
CA SER A 495 0.09 9.56 28.36
C SER A 495 1.05 10.64 28.90
N MET A 496 2.07 10.28 29.69
CA MET A 496 3.07 11.23 30.17
C MET A 496 3.97 11.76 29.05
N ALA A 497 4.31 10.93 28.05
CA ALA A 497 5.16 11.35 26.93
C ALA A 497 4.49 12.41 26.03
N ILE A 498 3.17 12.32 25.83
CA ILE A 498 2.42 13.25 24.97
C ILE A 498 2.31 14.65 25.60
N VAL A 499 2.14 14.74 26.92
CA VAL A 499 2.08 16.03 27.64
C VAL A 499 3.41 16.78 27.57
N SER A 500 4.54 16.07 27.62
CA SER A 500 5.87 16.69 27.49
C SER A 500 6.19 17.20 26.07
N LEU A 501 5.61 16.59 25.04
CA LEU A 501 5.84 17.00 23.65
C LEU A 501 5.05 18.28 23.28
N TRP A 502 3.86 18.47 23.86
CA TRP A 502 3.04 19.66 23.61
C TRP A 502 3.66 20.94 24.18
N ALA A 503 4.29 20.85 25.37
CA ALA A 503 4.97 21.98 26.01
C ALA A 503 6.26 22.45 25.29
N LEU A 504 6.78 21.65 24.35
CA LEU A 504 7.98 21.98 23.55
C LEU A 504 7.64 22.64 22.20
N ILE A 505 6.35 22.69 21.83
CA ILE A 505 5.87 23.26 20.56
C ILE A 505 5.42 24.73 20.72
N GLU A 506 5.13 25.22 21.94
CA GLU A 506 4.83 26.64 22.20
C GLU A 506 6.07 27.51 22.55
N LEU A 507 7.29 26.97 22.43
CA LEU A 507 8.53 27.65 22.83
C LEU A 507 9.61 27.71 21.72
N VAL A 508 9.21 27.40 20.48
CA VAL A 508 9.98 27.57 19.23
C VAL A 508 9.10 28.33 18.23
#